data_AF-A0A293N5J1-F1
#
_entry.id   AF-A0A293N5J1-F1
#
_cell.length_a   1.000
_cell.length_b   1.000
_cell.length_c   1.000
_cell.angle_alpha   90.00
_cell.angle_beta   90.00
_cell.angle_gamma   90.00
#
_symmetry.space_group_name_H-M   'P 1'
#
loop_
_entity.id
_entity.type
_entity.pdbx_description
1 polymer ?
#
loop_
_entity_poly.entity_id
_entity_poly.type
_entity_poly.pdbx_seq_one_letter_code
_entity_poly.pdbx_strand_id
1 'polypeptide(L)'
;MHMAYILEFTDVSRTLLVPLTSRTSPPDLDFCTLAAAHADDDTLQDFRNSSHSHLNLERVCLPQISTPLCCDTSTGRPHLYIPLPFRRRVFEALHGLSPPGVRASRKLVTTSYIWPSMNRDIALWVR
;
A
#
# COMPACT_ATOMS: atom_id res chain seq x y z
N MET A 1 -9.38 29.37 -20.95
CA MET A 1 -10.61 28.82 -20.37
C MET A 1 -10.64 27.32 -20.64
N HIS A 2 -10.23 26.48 -19.69
CA HIS A 2 -10.95 25.28 -19.25
C HIS A 2 -10.13 24.59 -18.15
N MET A 3 -10.52 24.94 -16.93
CA MET A 3 -10.60 24.10 -15.73
C MET A 3 -9.29 23.64 -15.08
N ALA A 4 -8.95 24.40 -14.05
CA ALA A 4 -8.13 24.04 -12.89
C ALA A 4 -8.15 22.54 -12.54
N TYR A 5 -7.02 21.85 -12.73
CA TYR A 5 -6.77 20.49 -12.25
C TYR A 5 -5.77 20.46 -11.08
N ILE A 6 -5.67 21.55 -10.32
CA ILE A 6 -4.85 21.60 -9.12
C ILE A 6 -5.66 22.31 -8.04
N LEU A 7 -6.63 21.60 -7.49
CA LEU A 7 -7.18 21.92 -6.19
C LEU A 7 -6.98 20.67 -5.32
N GLU A 8 -6.21 20.83 -4.25
CA GLU A 8 -6.18 19.94 -3.08
C GLU A 8 -5.59 18.51 -3.24
N PHE A 9 -4.54 18.31 -4.05
CA PHE A 9 -3.75 17.07 -3.91
C PHE A 9 -2.60 17.29 -2.92
N THR A 10 -2.69 16.65 -1.76
CA THR A 10 -1.58 16.58 -0.81
C THR A 10 -0.36 15.94 -1.48
N ASP A 11 0.85 16.30 -1.03
CA ASP A 11 2.11 15.73 -1.52
C ASP A 11 2.09 14.18 -1.49
N VAL A 12 1.40 13.63 -0.48
CA VAL A 12 1.17 12.19 -0.31
C VAL A 12 0.39 11.59 -1.48
N SER A 13 -0.72 12.19 -1.93
CA SER A 13 -1.49 11.69 -3.08
C SER A 13 -0.65 11.68 -4.35
N ARG A 14 0.16 12.72 -4.59
CA ARG A 14 1.09 12.76 -5.75
C ARG A 14 2.18 11.70 -5.65
N THR A 15 2.76 11.55 -4.46
CA THR A 15 3.83 10.59 -4.21
C THR A 15 3.35 9.14 -4.24
N LEU A 16 2.06 8.87 -3.96
CA LEU A 16 1.46 7.56 -4.16
C LEU A 16 1.16 7.28 -5.64
N LEU A 17 0.74 8.29 -6.41
CA LEU A 17 0.47 8.09 -7.84
C LEU A 17 1.71 7.64 -8.63
N VAL A 18 2.93 8.04 -8.23
CA VAL A 18 4.16 7.70 -8.96
C VAL A 18 4.56 6.21 -8.82
N PRO A 19 4.66 5.62 -7.61
CA PRO A 19 4.90 4.18 -7.44
C PRO A 19 3.76 3.31 -7.99
N LEU A 20 2.50 3.76 -7.87
CA LEU A 20 1.32 3.01 -8.33
C LEU A 20 1.19 2.97 -9.86
N THR A 21 1.82 3.90 -10.58
CA THR A 21 1.93 3.90 -12.06
C THR A 21 3.26 3.33 -12.57
N SER A 22 4.21 3.06 -11.66
CA SER A 22 5.46 2.41 -11.99
C SER A 22 5.33 0.88 -11.89
N ARG A 23 6.33 0.18 -12.45
CA ARG A 23 6.46 -1.28 -12.64
C ARG A 23 6.31 -2.16 -11.36
N THR A 24 5.91 -1.58 -10.23
CA THR A 24 5.72 -2.20 -8.91
C THR A 24 4.26 -2.19 -8.43
N SER A 25 3.29 -1.72 -9.23
CA SER A 25 1.87 -1.99 -8.97
C SER A 25 1.48 -3.33 -9.58
N PRO A 26 0.76 -4.21 -8.85
CA PRO A 26 0.19 -5.41 -9.43
C PRO A 26 -0.76 -5.01 -10.56
N PRO A 27 -0.65 -5.64 -11.75
CA PRO A 27 -1.44 -5.24 -12.93
C PRO A 27 -2.96 -5.33 -12.72
N ASP A 28 -3.41 -6.05 -11.69
CA ASP A 28 -4.84 -6.23 -11.38
C ASP A 28 -5.22 -5.77 -9.96
N LEU A 29 -4.42 -4.91 -9.31
CA LEU A 29 -4.84 -4.36 -8.02
C LEU A 29 -5.89 -3.27 -8.25
N ASP A 30 -7.15 -3.65 -8.23
CA ASP A 30 -8.26 -2.68 -8.28
C ASP A 30 -8.34 -1.91 -6.97
N PHE A 31 -7.89 -0.66 -7.00
CA PHE A 31 -7.88 0.21 -5.83
C PHE A 31 -9.28 0.53 -5.31
N CYS A 32 -10.34 0.47 -6.12
CA CYS A 32 -11.71 0.63 -5.65
C CYS A 32 -12.09 -0.55 -4.73
N THR A 33 -11.75 -1.78 -5.14
CA THR A 33 -11.98 -2.96 -4.31
C THR A 33 -11.12 -2.98 -3.05
N LEU A 34 -9.87 -2.50 -3.14
CA LEU A 34 -8.99 -2.40 -1.98
C LEU A 34 -9.48 -1.35 -0.99
N ALA A 35 -9.93 -0.20 -1.48
CA ALA A 35 -10.52 0.85 -0.65
C ALA A 35 -11.83 0.39 0.02
N ALA A 36 -12.65 -0.39 -0.69
CA ALA A 36 -13.84 -1.00 -0.11
C ALA A 36 -13.46 -2.01 1.00
N ALA A 37 -12.42 -2.82 0.77
CA ALA A 37 -11.95 -3.77 1.77
C ALA A 37 -11.36 -3.10 3.02
N HIS A 38 -10.92 -1.84 2.96
CA HIS A 38 -10.53 -1.09 4.17
C HIS A 38 -11.71 -0.80 5.10
N ALA A 39 -12.95 -0.77 4.59
CA ALA A 39 -14.13 -0.49 5.41
C ALA A 39 -14.46 -1.61 6.39
N ASP A 40 -14.19 -2.85 6.00
CA ASP A 40 -14.53 -4.08 6.75
C ASP A 40 -13.31 -4.71 7.45
N ASP A 41 -12.16 -4.04 7.46
CA ASP A 41 -10.90 -4.60 7.99
C ASP A 41 -10.68 -4.18 9.46
N ASP A 42 -11.14 -5.00 10.40
CA ASP A 42 -10.86 -4.81 11.84
C ASP A 42 -9.35 -4.76 12.14
N THR A 43 -8.54 -5.51 11.37
CA THR A 43 -7.09 -5.56 11.57
C THR A 43 -6.43 -4.23 11.21
N LEU A 44 -7.06 -3.39 10.38
CA LEU A 44 -6.60 -2.03 10.11
C LEU A 44 -6.76 -1.13 11.33
N GLN A 45 -7.88 -1.25 12.07
CA GLN A 45 -8.09 -0.47 13.29
C GLN A 45 -7.11 -0.89 14.38
N ASP A 46 -6.92 -2.19 14.57
CA ASP A 46 -5.94 -2.72 15.53
C ASP A 46 -4.51 -2.30 15.17
N PHE A 47 -4.16 -2.36 13.88
CA PHE A 47 -2.85 -1.92 13.40
C PHE A 47 -2.62 -0.44 13.68
N ARG A 48 -3.65 0.40 13.45
CA ARG A 48 -3.61 1.83 13.74
C ARG A 48 -3.51 2.16 15.23
N ASN A 49 -4.22 1.41 16.07
CA ASN A 49 -4.28 1.65 17.51
C ASN A 49 -3.13 0.98 18.28
N SER A 50 -2.31 0.17 17.60
CA SER A 50 -1.22 -0.57 18.22
C SER A 50 -0.15 0.38 18.80
N SER A 51 -0.11 0.48 20.14
CA SER A 51 0.75 1.41 20.89
C SER A 51 2.26 1.17 20.75
N HIS A 52 2.64 0.06 20.13
CA HIS A 52 4.03 -0.35 19.93
C HIS A 52 4.60 0.08 18.58
N SER A 53 3.80 0.71 17.74
CA SER A 53 4.18 1.05 16.37
C SER A 53 4.21 2.57 16.18
N HIS A 54 5.33 3.11 15.70
CA HIS A 54 5.45 4.52 15.30
C HIS A 54 4.79 4.78 13.94
N LEU A 55 3.67 4.09 13.65
CA LEU A 55 3.00 4.19 12.36
C LEU A 55 2.14 5.44 12.31
N ASN A 56 2.11 6.07 11.14
CA ASN A 56 1.23 7.19 10.88
C ASN A 56 0.28 6.82 9.73
N LEU A 57 -0.81 6.15 10.08
CA LEU A 57 -1.81 5.68 9.12
C LEU A 57 -2.84 6.78 8.83
N GLU A 58 -2.73 7.36 7.64
CA GLU A 58 -3.59 8.43 7.15
C GLU A 58 -4.51 7.93 6.03
N ARG A 59 -5.69 8.55 5.91
CA ARG A 59 -6.62 8.30 4.80
C ARG A 59 -6.30 9.28 3.68
N VAL A 60 -5.91 8.74 2.52
CA VAL A 60 -5.48 9.50 1.35
C VAL A 60 -6.48 9.32 0.22
N CYS A 61 -7.01 10.43 -0.28
CA CYS A 61 -7.87 10.43 -1.46
C CYS A 61 -7.02 10.49 -2.73
N LEU A 62 -7.33 9.60 -3.69
CA LEU A 62 -6.74 9.65 -5.02
C LEU A 62 -7.72 10.32 -6.00
N PRO A 63 -7.24 11.06 -7.03
CA PRO A 63 -8.10 11.76 -7.99
C PRO A 63 -9.12 10.86 -8.69
N GLN A 64 -8.77 9.59 -8.86
CA GLN A 64 -9.51 8.61 -9.66
C GLN A 64 -10.42 7.71 -8.82
N ILE A 65 -10.39 7.85 -7.48
CA ILE A 65 -11.08 6.95 -6.55
C ILE A 65 -11.85 7.80 -5.55
N SER A 66 -13.15 7.56 -5.44
CA SER A 66 -14.02 8.26 -4.48
C SER A 66 -13.77 7.85 -3.02
N THR A 67 -13.26 6.64 -2.82
CA THR A 67 -13.02 6.05 -1.49
C THR A 67 -11.55 6.24 -1.09
N PRO A 68 -11.27 6.73 0.14
CA PRO A 68 -9.90 6.96 0.58
C PRO A 68 -9.15 5.66 0.82
N LEU A 69 -7.87 5.65 0.49
CA LEU A 69 -6.95 4.56 0.79
C LEU A 69 -6.20 4.84 2.09
N CYS A 70 -5.96 3.81 2.90
CA CYS A 70 -5.11 3.95 4.08
C CYS A 70 -3.62 3.80 3.74
N CYS A 71 -2.80 4.76 4.15
CA CYS A 71 -1.36 4.78 3.89
C CYS A 71 -0.57 5.13 5.15
N ASP A 72 0.57 4.47 5.36
CA ASP A 72 1.55 4.84 6.36
C ASP A 72 2.52 5.88 5.81
N THR A 73 2.72 7.00 6.52
CA THR A 73 3.67 8.06 6.14
C THR A 73 4.81 8.22 7.15
N SER A 74 4.91 7.33 8.15
CA SER A 74 5.83 7.46 9.28
C SER A 74 7.32 7.57 8.88
N THR A 75 7.72 6.97 7.77
CA THR A 75 9.12 6.93 7.32
C THR A 75 9.43 7.96 6.22
N GLY A 76 8.56 8.94 5.98
CA GLY A 76 8.73 9.96 4.95
C GLY A 76 8.53 9.48 3.51
N ARG A 77 8.22 8.19 3.31
CA ARG A 77 7.76 7.62 2.05
C ARG A 77 6.41 6.96 2.31
N PRO A 78 5.37 7.24 1.50
CA PRO A 78 4.07 6.67 1.75
C PRO A 78 4.04 5.19 1.38
N HIS A 79 3.54 4.36 2.29
CA HIS A 79 3.33 2.93 2.10
C HIS A 79 1.83 2.62 2.14
N LEU A 80 1.30 1.98 1.10
CA LEU A 80 -0.11 1.61 1.03
C LEU A 80 -0.40 0.43 1.95
N TYR A 81 -1.42 0.55 2.80
CA TYR A 81 -1.89 -0.55 3.64
C TYR A 81 -2.63 -1.61 2.81
N ILE A 82 -2.26 -2.89 3.00
CA ILE A 82 -2.83 -4.01 2.26
C ILE A 82 -3.65 -4.95 3.18
N PRO A 83 -4.99 -5.03 2.99
CA PRO A 83 -5.85 -5.97 3.71
C PRO A 83 -5.51 -7.42 3.42
N LEU A 84 -5.83 -8.31 4.37
CA LEU A 84 -5.49 -9.73 4.31
C LEU A 84 -5.78 -10.41 2.95
N PRO A 85 -6.94 -10.22 2.30
CA PRO A 85 -7.25 -10.88 1.02
C PRO A 85 -6.31 -10.49 -0.13
N PHE A 86 -5.66 -9.33 -0.04
CA PHE A 86 -4.84 -8.77 -1.12
C PHE A 86 -3.34 -9.03 -0.93
N ARG A 87 -2.89 -9.33 0.30
CA ARG A 87 -1.46 -9.46 0.64
C ARG A 87 -0.73 -10.46 -0.25
N ARG A 88 -1.35 -11.63 -0.48
CA ARG A 88 -0.77 -12.69 -1.31
C ARG A 88 -0.62 -12.25 -2.77
N ARG A 89 -1.65 -11.60 -3.33
CA ARG A 89 -1.63 -11.09 -4.71
C ARG A 89 -0.57 -10.03 -4.91
N VAL A 90 -0.46 -9.08 -3.97
CA VAL A 90 0.59 -8.05 -3.98
C VAL A 90 1.98 -8.69 -3.93
N PHE A 91 2.17 -9.68 -3.07
CA PHE A 91 3.43 -10.42 -3.00
C PHE A 91 3.76 -11.13 -4.32
N GLU A 92 2.83 -11.91 -4.89
CA GLU A 92 3.09 -12.69 -6.11
C GLU A 92 3.44 -11.80 -7.31
N ALA A 93 2.74 -10.66 -7.45
CA ALA A 93 3.01 -9.71 -8.52
C ALA A 93 4.41 -9.09 -8.44
N LEU A 94 4.91 -8.84 -7.21
CA LEU A 94 6.24 -8.26 -6.99
C LEU A 94 7.35 -9.31 -6.94
N HIS A 95 7.06 -10.50 -6.43
CA HIS A 95 8.06 -11.54 -6.25
C HIS A 95 8.71 -11.94 -7.58
N GLY A 96 7.92 -12.07 -8.65
CA GLY A 96 8.41 -12.35 -10.01
C GLY A 96 9.31 -11.26 -10.61
N LEU A 97 9.30 -10.06 -10.03
CA LEU A 97 10.16 -8.94 -10.44
C LEU A 97 11.44 -8.82 -9.59
N SER A 98 11.51 -9.54 -8.47
CA SER A 98 12.64 -9.50 -7.55
C SER A 98 13.66 -10.61 -7.84
N PRO A 99 14.96 -10.38 -7.58
CA PRO A 99 15.93 -11.47 -7.50
C PRO A 99 15.47 -12.57 -6.52
N PRO A 100 15.91 -13.82 -6.71
CA PRO A 100 15.53 -14.91 -5.82
C PRO A 100 15.98 -14.63 -4.39
N GLY A 101 15.13 -14.99 -3.42
CA GLY A 101 15.43 -14.96 -2.00
C GLY A 101 14.65 -13.92 -1.19
N VAL A 102 14.48 -14.26 0.10
CA VAL A 102 13.60 -13.54 1.04
C VAL A 102 13.98 -12.06 1.19
N ARG A 103 15.27 -11.75 1.24
CA ARG A 103 15.76 -10.39 1.47
C ARG A 103 15.41 -9.45 0.31
N ALA A 104 15.51 -9.95 -0.93
CA ALA A 104 15.22 -9.16 -2.12
C ALA A 104 13.71 -8.87 -2.22
N SER A 105 12.87 -9.89 -2.06
CA SER A 105 11.42 -9.71 -2.08
C SER A 105 10.94 -8.83 -0.94
N ARG A 106 11.45 -9.00 0.30
CA ARG A 106 11.12 -8.10 1.42
C ARG A 106 11.39 -6.65 1.06
N LYS A 107 12.62 -6.36 0.61
CA LYS A 107 13.03 -4.99 0.25
C LYS A 107 12.12 -4.39 -0.81
N LEU A 108 11.77 -5.16 -1.85
CA LEU A 108 10.92 -4.68 -2.93
C LEU A 108 9.51 -4.36 -2.43
N VAL A 109 8.89 -5.26 -1.67
CA VAL A 109 7.50 -5.09 -1.22
C VAL A 109 7.39 -4.00 -0.16
N THR A 110 8.32 -3.93 0.82
CA THR A 110 8.30 -2.91 1.88
C THR A 110 8.59 -1.49 1.37
N THR A 111 8.98 -1.33 0.11
CA THR A 111 9.23 0.00 -0.47
C THR A 111 7.93 0.78 -0.72
N SER A 112 6.80 0.08 -0.90
CA SER A 112 5.53 0.71 -1.29
C SER A 112 4.31 0.18 -0.54
N TYR A 113 4.44 -0.92 0.19
CA TYR A 113 3.31 -1.59 0.84
C TYR A 113 3.62 -1.88 2.32
N ILE A 114 2.56 -1.92 3.12
CA ILE A 114 2.63 -2.23 4.54
C ILE A 114 1.44 -3.07 4.98
N TRP A 115 1.68 -4.03 5.88
CA TRP A 115 0.64 -4.74 6.62
C TRP A 115 1.22 -5.42 7.88
N PRO A 116 0.38 -5.82 8.86
CA PRO A 116 0.80 -6.54 10.05
C PRO A 116 1.54 -7.84 9.70
N SER A 117 2.68 -8.09 10.35
CA SER A 117 3.47 -9.34 10.18
C SER A 117 4.02 -9.60 8.77
N MET A 118 4.10 -8.56 7.93
CA MET A 118 4.59 -8.63 6.54
C MET A 118 5.91 -9.37 6.34
N ASN A 119 6.91 -9.16 7.21
CA ASN A 119 8.19 -9.86 7.08
C ASN A 119 8.09 -11.37 7.28
N ARG A 120 7.16 -11.83 8.12
CA ARG A 120 6.87 -13.25 8.35
C ARG A 120 6.17 -13.84 7.14
N ASP A 121 5.13 -13.16 6.65
CA ASP A 121 4.36 -13.60 5.48
C ASP A 121 5.24 -13.77 4.24
N ILE A 122 6.09 -12.76 3.96
CA ILE A 122 7.01 -12.82 2.82
C ILE A 122 8.00 -13.98 2.95
N ALA A 123 8.54 -14.24 4.14
CA ALA A 123 9.44 -15.39 4.34
C ALA A 123 8.75 -16.74 4.15
N LEU A 124 7.46 -16.83 4.50
CA LEU A 124 6.68 -18.05 4.33
C LEU A 124 6.34 -18.30 2.85
N TRP A 125 6.17 -17.25 2.06
CA TRP A 125 5.74 -17.36 0.66
C TRP A 125 6.88 -17.47 -0.34
N VAL A 126 8.05 -16.91 -0.02
CA VAL A 126 9.26 -17.12 -0.82
C VAL A 126 9.65 -18.59 -0.72
N ARG A 127 9.80 -19.23 -1.88
CA ARG A 127 10.26 -20.61 -2.03
C ARG A 127 11.74 -20.67 -2.33
#